data_AF-A0A7C7H4R3-F1
#
_entry.id   AF-A0A7C7H4R3-F1
#
_cell.length_a   1.000
_cell.length_b   1.000
_cell.length_c   1.000
_cell.angle_alpha   90.00
_cell.angle_beta   90.00
_cell.angle_gamma   90.00
#
_symmetry.space_group_name_H-M   'P 1'
#
loop_
_entity.id
_entity.type
_entity.pdbx_description
1 polymer ?
#
loop_
_entity_poly.entity_id
_entity_poly.type
_entity_poly.pdbx_seq_one_letter_code
_entity_poly.pdbx_strand_id
1 'polypeptide(L)'
;NKEGFIICEELISVDLCNSIVAAFNNEILPYTGVLLRSTSAKKEKHQLSESGMMTNPILQIQDLKSARFPKFQRLALNALGSASVQNTINDLLEAEPILIQSVFYHTSMGTAPHEDSHYFDSEDGRMLGCWIALENIDEKAGRFYVYPKTHNLNKMKDETQELTELYKDYINCSLEVIRSYKNPKGNPAQIK
;
A
#
# COMPACT_ATOMS: atom_id res chain seq x y z
N ASN A 1 11.38 15.85 -6.73
CA ASN A 1 10.46 16.87 -6.15
C ASN A 1 10.96 17.28 -4.76
N LYS A 2 10.81 18.54 -4.36
CA LYS A 2 11.22 19.11 -3.05
C LYS A 2 10.44 18.56 -1.86
N GLU A 3 9.14 18.26 -2.01
CA GLU A 3 8.28 17.93 -0.86
C GLU A 3 8.16 16.41 -0.59
N GLY A 4 8.55 15.56 -1.53
CA GLY A 4 8.48 14.09 -1.37
C GLY A 4 7.15 13.46 -1.77
N PHE A 5 6.15 14.27 -2.12
CA PHE A 5 4.88 13.83 -2.67
C PHE A 5 4.32 14.89 -3.64
N ILE A 6 3.38 14.49 -4.47
CA ILE A 6 2.52 15.40 -5.24
C ILE A 6 1.07 15.05 -4.99
N ILE A 7 0.19 16.04 -5.14
CA ILE A 7 -1.26 15.83 -5.14
C ILE A 7 -1.74 16.08 -6.56
N CYS A 8 -2.40 15.09 -7.13
CA CYS A 8 -3.01 15.19 -8.46
C CYS A 8 -4.52 15.05 -8.28
N GLU A 9 -5.23 16.17 -8.41
CA GLU A 9 -6.69 16.18 -8.39
C GLU A 9 -7.25 15.68 -9.71
N GLU A 10 -8.41 15.01 -9.65
CA GLU A 10 -9.17 14.57 -10.83
C GLU A 10 -8.38 13.69 -11.82
N LEU A 11 -7.34 12.99 -11.34
CA LEU A 11 -6.52 12.12 -12.17
C LEU A 11 -7.31 10.93 -12.76
N ILE A 12 -8.39 10.54 -12.07
CA ILE A 12 -9.37 9.54 -12.48
C ILE A 12 -10.76 10.15 -12.39
N SER A 13 -11.64 9.80 -13.33
CA SER A 13 -13.00 10.34 -13.35
C SER A 13 -13.83 9.86 -12.16
N VAL A 14 -14.70 10.75 -11.67
CA VAL A 14 -15.66 10.44 -10.59
C VAL A 14 -16.53 9.23 -10.93
N ASP A 15 -16.93 9.08 -12.21
CA ASP A 15 -17.71 7.92 -12.66
C ASP A 15 -16.95 6.59 -12.53
N LEU A 16 -15.65 6.59 -12.78
CA LEU A 16 -14.82 5.39 -12.60
C LEU A 16 -14.68 5.08 -11.10
N CYS A 17 -14.44 6.09 -10.26
CA CYS A 17 -14.41 5.95 -8.81
C CYS A 17 -15.72 5.34 -8.27
N ASN A 18 -16.88 5.93 -8.63
CA ASN A 18 -18.19 5.43 -8.26
C ASN A 18 -18.43 3.98 -8.73
N SER A 19 -17.98 3.66 -9.94
CA SER A 19 -18.10 2.30 -10.49
C SER A 19 -17.26 1.28 -9.72
N ILE A 20 -16.06 1.66 -9.26
CA ILE A 20 -15.20 0.80 -8.44
C ILE A 20 -15.87 0.54 -7.08
N VAL A 21 -16.36 1.60 -6.42
CA VAL A 21 -17.07 1.49 -5.12
C VAL A 21 -18.32 0.62 -5.25
N ALA A 22 -19.12 0.83 -6.29
CA ALA A 22 -20.30 -0.01 -6.56
C ALA A 22 -19.90 -1.47 -6.81
N ALA A 23 -18.82 -1.73 -7.55
CA ALA A 23 -18.35 -3.09 -7.78
C ALA A 23 -17.82 -3.75 -6.49
N PHE A 24 -17.12 -3.00 -5.64
CA PHE A 24 -16.70 -3.46 -4.32
C PHE A 24 -17.91 -3.89 -3.46
N ASN A 25 -18.92 -3.03 -3.37
CA ASN A 25 -20.12 -3.30 -2.57
C ASN A 25 -20.93 -4.49 -3.08
N ASN A 26 -20.93 -4.75 -4.39
CA ASN A 26 -21.69 -5.84 -5.00
C ASN A 26 -20.94 -7.17 -5.06
N GLU A 27 -19.62 -7.15 -5.27
CA GLU A 27 -18.83 -8.37 -5.52
C GLU A 27 -17.94 -8.76 -4.34
N ILE A 28 -17.31 -7.78 -3.69
CA ILE A 28 -16.29 -8.02 -2.66
C ILE A 28 -16.91 -8.05 -1.27
N LEU A 29 -17.60 -6.99 -0.85
CA LEU A 29 -18.14 -6.88 0.51
C LEU A 29 -19.04 -8.06 0.94
N PRO A 30 -19.95 -8.60 0.09
CA PRO A 30 -20.78 -9.75 0.47
C PRO A 30 -20.05 -11.09 0.38
N TYR A 31 -18.79 -11.13 -0.07
CA TYR A 31 -18.05 -12.37 -0.26
C TYR A 31 -17.67 -13.03 1.07
N THR A 32 -18.10 -14.26 1.30
CA THR A 32 -17.89 -14.96 2.58
C THR A 32 -16.62 -15.83 2.63
N GLY A 33 -15.89 -15.91 1.51
CA GLY A 33 -14.65 -16.67 1.42
C GLY A 33 -13.43 -15.89 1.93
N VAL A 34 -12.25 -16.35 1.52
CA VAL A 34 -10.97 -15.78 1.97
C VAL A 34 -10.27 -15.02 0.85
N LEU A 35 -9.68 -13.87 1.20
CA LEU A 35 -8.86 -13.04 0.32
C LEU A 35 -7.52 -12.76 1.00
N LEU A 36 -6.48 -12.54 0.19
CA LEU A 36 -5.16 -12.19 0.71
C LEU A 36 -5.22 -10.80 1.38
N ARG A 37 -4.66 -10.67 2.58
CA ARG A 37 -4.69 -9.43 3.37
C ARG A 37 -3.33 -8.76 3.46
N SER A 38 -3.32 -7.44 3.43
CA SER A 38 -2.07 -6.65 3.50
C SER A 38 -1.40 -6.78 4.86
N THR A 39 -2.19 -6.76 5.93
CA THR A 39 -1.67 -6.74 7.30
C THR A 39 -1.02 -8.05 7.72
N SER A 40 -1.57 -9.19 7.31
CA SER A 40 -1.10 -10.51 7.78
C SER A 40 -0.39 -11.33 6.70
N ALA A 41 -0.40 -10.87 5.44
CA ALA A 41 0.04 -11.62 4.27
C ALA A 41 -0.61 -13.03 4.15
N LYS A 42 -1.82 -13.21 4.71
CA LYS A 42 -2.57 -14.47 4.72
C LYS A 42 -3.93 -14.33 4.08
N LYS A 43 -4.50 -15.46 3.65
CA LYS A 43 -5.87 -15.55 3.16
C LYS A 43 -6.84 -15.60 4.34
N GLU A 44 -7.67 -14.58 4.48
CA GLU A 44 -8.59 -14.42 5.60
C GLU A 44 -9.96 -13.93 5.15
N LYS A 45 -10.98 -14.24 5.95
CA LYS A 45 -12.34 -13.69 5.79
C LYS A 45 -12.35 -12.18 6.09
N HIS A 46 -13.43 -11.51 5.72
CA HIS A 46 -13.63 -10.11 6.11
C HIS A 46 -13.68 -9.98 7.63
N GLN A 47 -12.97 -9.00 8.15
CA GLN A 47 -13.18 -8.45 9.48
C GLN A 47 -14.02 -7.20 9.29
N LEU A 48 -15.17 -7.14 9.97
CA LEU A 48 -16.10 -6.03 9.87
C LEU A 48 -16.11 -5.26 11.19
N SER A 49 -16.16 -3.93 11.11
CA SER A 49 -16.48 -3.07 12.25
C SER A 49 -17.94 -3.27 12.68
N GLU A 50 -18.32 -2.69 13.81
CA GLU A 50 -19.72 -2.63 14.26
C GLU A 50 -20.64 -1.95 13.22
N SER A 51 -20.11 -0.99 12.47
CA SER A 51 -20.81 -0.30 11.37
C SER A 51 -20.81 -1.08 10.04
N GLY A 52 -20.24 -2.29 10.00
CA GLY A 52 -20.20 -3.13 8.79
C GLY A 52 -19.08 -2.77 7.81
N MET A 53 -18.13 -1.92 8.20
CA MET A 53 -16.98 -1.54 7.36
C MET A 53 -15.92 -2.63 7.39
N MET A 54 -15.31 -2.95 6.25
CA MET A 54 -14.24 -3.95 6.18
C MET A 54 -12.92 -3.36 6.67
N THR A 55 -12.44 -3.84 7.81
CA THR A 55 -11.27 -3.29 8.50
C THR A 55 -9.94 -3.91 8.06
N ASN A 56 -9.97 -5.10 7.45
CA ASN A 56 -8.76 -5.77 6.97
C ASN A 56 -8.55 -5.58 5.45
N PRO A 57 -7.56 -4.78 5.03
CA PRO A 57 -7.34 -4.42 3.63
C PRO A 57 -6.96 -5.61 2.76
N ILE A 58 -7.36 -5.55 1.49
CA ILE A 58 -7.10 -6.59 0.48
C ILE A 58 -5.76 -6.32 -0.19
N LEU A 59 -4.92 -7.34 -0.29
CA LEU A 59 -3.60 -7.28 -0.94
C LEU A 59 -3.66 -7.95 -2.32
N GLN A 60 -2.89 -7.41 -3.27
CA GLN A 60 -2.79 -7.84 -4.66
C GLN A 60 -4.16 -7.90 -5.36
N ILE A 61 -4.79 -6.74 -5.56
CA ILE A 61 -6.07 -6.64 -6.29
C ILE A 61 -5.92 -7.17 -7.73
N GLN A 62 -4.73 -7.07 -8.32
CA GLN A 62 -4.42 -7.63 -9.64
C GLN A 62 -4.49 -9.16 -9.67
N ASP A 63 -4.33 -9.84 -8.54
CA ASP A 63 -4.37 -11.30 -8.44
C ASP A 63 -5.75 -11.84 -8.06
N LEU A 64 -6.75 -10.97 -7.90
CA LEU A 64 -8.12 -11.40 -7.68
C LEU A 64 -8.60 -12.26 -8.85
N LYS A 65 -9.45 -13.24 -8.56
CA LYS A 65 -9.95 -14.11 -9.63
C LYS A 65 -10.98 -13.35 -10.46
N SER A 66 -10.66 -13.02 -11.70
CA SER A 66 -11.56 -12.34 -12.65
C SER A 66 -12.90 -13.04 -12.82
N ALA A 67 -12.91 -14.38 -12.81
CA ALA A 67 -14.15 -15.17 -12.87
C ALA A 67 -15.07 -14.96 -11.65
N ARG A 68 -14.55 -14.44 -10.53
CA ARG A 68 -15.29 -14.21 -9.30
C ARG A 68 -15.57 -12.72 -9.03
N PHE A 69 -14.60 -11.86 -9.33
CA PHE A 69 -14.69 -10.41 -9.10
C PHE A 69 -14.48 -9.62 -10.40
N PRO A 70 -15.27 -9.92 -11.46
CA PRO A 70 -14.99 -9.45 -12.81
C PRO A 70 -15.09 -7.94 -12.94
N LYS A 71 -16.00 -7.27 -12.23
CA LYS A 71 -16.13 -5.82 -12.32
C LYS A 71 -15.12 -5.14 -11.41
N PHE A 72 -15.00 -5.56 -10.16
CA PHE A 72 -14.13 -4.89 -9.19
C PHE A 72 -12.66 -4.92 -9.65
N GLN A 73 -12.15 -6.11 -9.99
CA GLN A 73 -10.76 -6.24 -10.44
C GLN A 73 -10.51 -5.40 -11.70
N ARG A 74 -11.36 -5.53 -12.72
CA ARG A 74 -11.17 -4.83 -14.00
C ARG A 74 -11.19 -3.31 -13.80
N LEU A 75 -12.17 -2.79 -13.06
CA LEU A 75 -12.31 -1.34 -12.85
C LEU A 75 -11.15 -0.77 -12.03
N ALA A 76 -10.71 -1.49 -10.98
CA ALA A 76 -9.57 -1.07 -10.18
C ALA A 76 -8.26 -1.10 -10.99
N LEU A 77 -8.05 -2.12 -11.83
CA LEU A 77 -6.89 -2.16 -12.73
C LEU A 77 -6.97 -1.10 -13.83
N ASN A 78 -8.16 -0.76 -14.32
CA ASN A 78 -8.33 0.33 -15.28
C ASN A 78 -7.99 1.69 -14.65
N ALA A 79 -8.29 1.91 -13.36
CA ALA A 79 -7.88 3.11 -12.64
C ALA A 79 -6.35 3.20 -12.53
N LEU A 80 -5.70 2.14 -12.02
CA LEU A 80 -4.24 2.06 -11.87
C LEU A 80 -3.50 2.15 -13.23
N GLY A 81 -4.06 1.56 -14.27
CA GLY A 81 -3.52 1.52 -15.63
C GLY A 81 -4.02 2.64 -16.54
N SER A 82 -4.75 3.63 -16.02
CA SER A 82 -5.29 4.72 -16.85
C SER A 82 -4.15 5.57 -17.41
N ALA A 83 -4.33 6.11 -18.62
CA ALA A 83 -3.29 6.89 -19.30
C ALA A 83 -2.84 8.11 -18.47
N SER A 84 -3.76 8.77 -17.76
CA SER A 84 -3.44 9.88 -16.86
C SER A 84 -2.53 9.45 -15.71
N VAL A 85 -2.84 8.34 -15.05
CA VAL A 85 -2.01 7.77 -13.97
C VAL A 85 -0.66 7.33 -14.52
N GLN A 86 -0.63 6.58 -15.62
CA GLN A 86 0.60 6.07 -16.22
C GLN A 86 1.52 7.21 -16.68
N ASN A 87 0.98 8.23 -17.36
CA ASN A 87 1.78 9.38 -17.77
C ASN A 87 2.38 10.12 -16.56
N THR A 88 1.59 10.33 -15.51
CA THR A 88 2.07 10.97 -14.28
C THR A 88 3.19 10.18 -13.61
N ILE A 89 3.04 8.85 -13.53
CA ILE A 89 4.07 7.99 -12.93
C ILE A 89 5.32 7.92 -13.82
N ASN A 90 5.16 7.81 -15.13
CA ASN A 90 6.25 7.82 -16.10
C ASN A 90 7.08 9.11 -15.98
N ASP A 91 6.42 10.26 -15.89
CA ASP A 91 7.10 11.55 -15.75
C ASP A 91 7.84 11.67 -14.41
N LEU A 92 7.32 11.05 -13.34
CA LEU A 92 7.96 11.06 -12.03
C LEU A 92 9.14 10.10 -11.91
N LEU A 93 9.05 8.93 -12.53
CA LEU A 93 10.09 7.89 -12.48
C LEU A 93 11.12 8.02 -13.59
N GLU A 94 10.81 8.76 -14.65
CA GLU A 94 11.59 8.82 -15.90
C GLU A 94 11.86 7.42 -16.49
N ALA A 95 10.93 6.49 -16.24
CA ALA A 95 11.02 5.08 -16.57
C ALA A 95 9.63 4.45 -16.69
N GLU A 96 9.56 3.27 -17.33
CA GLU A 96 8.34 2.48 -17.40
C GLU A 96 8.06 1.78 -16.05
N PRO A 97 6.92 2.06 -15.38
CA PRO A 97 6.61 1.50 -14.08
C PRO A 97 6.14 0.06 -14.18
N ILE A 98 6.42 -0.70 -13.13
CA ILE A 98 5.87 -2.05 -12.93
C ILE A 98 5.09 -2.04 -11.61
N LEU A 99 3.83 -2.52 -11.65
CA LEU A 99 3.02 -2.68 -10.45
C LEU A 99 3.52 -3.90 -9.64
N ILE A 100 4.21 -3.64 -8.54
CA ILE A 100 4.72 -4.70 -7.64
C ILE A 100 3.69 -5.06 -6.56
N GLN A 101 2.93 -4.08 -6.07
CA GLN A 101 1.96 -4.27 -5.01
C GLN A 101 0.75 -3.35 -5.20
N SER A 102 -0.44 -3.87 -4.91
CA SER A 102 -1.64 -3.06 -4.74
C SER A 102 -2.37 -3.43 -3.45
N VAL A 103 -2.95 -2.43 -2.81
CA VAL A 103 -3.72 -2.59 -1.58
C VAL A 103 -5.03 -1.82 -1.69
N PHE A 104 -6.14 -2.46 -1.32
CA PHE A 104 -7.45 -1.80 -1.25
C PHE A 104 -7.93 -1.68 0.19
N TYR A 105 -8.27 -0.45 0.59
CA TYR A 105 -8.80 -0.11 1.90
C TYR A 105 -10.28 0.29 1.76
N HIS A 106 -11.16 -0.37 2.52
CA HIS A 106 -12.55 0.08 2.68
C HIS A 106 -12.66 1.07 3.85
N THR A 107 -11.92 0.84 4.94
CA THR A 107 -11.70 1.83 5.99
C THR A 107 -10.24 1.83 6.42
N SER A 108 -9.76 2.99 6.86
CA SER A 108 -8.48 3.11 7.55
C SER A 108 -8.66 2.71 9.02
N MET A 109 -7.74 1.88 9.52
CA MET A 109 -7.62 1.58 10.95
C MET A 109 -6.50 2.40 11.61
N GLY A 110 -5.94 3.35 10.87
CA GLY A 110 -4.71 4.05 11.23
C GLY A 110 -3.47 3.19 10.92
N THR A 111 -2.41 3.86 10.48
CA THR A 111 -1.09 3.27 10.29
C THR A 111 -0.08 4.10 11.06
N ALA A 112 0.86 3.45 11.74
CA ALA A 112 1.97 4.16 12.36
C ALA A 112 2.77 4.94 11.29
N PRO A 113 3.37 6.09 11.63
CA PRO A 113 4.25 6.79 10.69
C PRO A 113 5.37 5.87 10.19
N HIS A 114 5.57 5.81 8.87
CA HIS A 114 6.57 4.98 8.21
C HIS A 114 6.96 5.55 6.84
N GLU A 115 8.06 5.05 6.28
CA GLU A 115 8.43 5.15 4.87
C GLU A 115 8.25 3.77 4.21
N ASP A 116 7.67 3.72 3.00
CA ASP A 116 7.46 2.45 2.27
C ASP A 116 8.77 1.70 2.01
N SER A 117 9.87 2.45 1.81
CA SER A 117 11.24 1.94 1.61
C SER A 117 11.74 1.05 2.76
N HIS A 118 11.14 1.14 3.95
CA HIS A 118 11.45 0.25 5.07
C HIS A 118 11.01 -1.19 4.83
N TYR A 119 10.01 -1.40 3.98
CA TYR A 119 9.41 -2.72 3.75
C TYR A 119 9.84 -3.32 2.42
N PHE A 120 9.90 -2.49 1.38
CA PHE A 120 10.31 -2.86 0.04
C PHE A 120 10.82 -1.60 -0.65
N ASP A 121 11.88 -1.71 -1.45
CA ASP A 121 12.36 -0.63 -2.32
C ASP A 121 13.13 -1.26 -3.51
N SER A 122 13.39 -0.50 -4.55
CA SER A 122 14.38 -0.90 -5.56
C SER A 122 15.79 -0.59 -5.07
N GLU A 123 16.79 -1.28 -5.62
CA GLU A 123 18.20 -1.06 -5.27
C GLU A 123 18.65 0.39 -5.48
N ASP A 124 18.02 1.08 -6.44
CA ASP A 124 18.29 2.48 -6.80
C ASP A 124 17.29 3.48 -6.20
N GLY A 125 16.38 3.06 -5.32
CA GLY A 125 15.43 3.94 -4.62
C GLY A 125 14.39 4.61 -5.53
N ARG A 126 14.00 3.92 -6.61
CA ARG A 126 13.07 4.39 -7.64
C ARG A 126 11.66 3.84 -7.46
N MET A 127 11.32 3.36 -6.28
CA MET A 127 9.95 2.95 -6.01
C MET A 127 9.07 4.16 -5.66
N LEU A 128 7.84 4.16 -6.18
CA LEU A 128 6.85 5.19 -5.94
C LEU A 128 5.58 4.58 -5.36
N GLY A 129 5.09 5.14 -4.26
CA GLY A 129 3.74 4.90 -3.77
C GLY A 129 2.71 5.75 -4.52
N CYS A 130 1.63 5.13 -5.00
CA CYS A 130 0.48 5.81 -5.58
C CYS A 130 -0.76 5.51 -4.75
N TRP A 131 -1.38 6.55 -4.19
CA TRP A 131 -2.61 6.44 -3.41
C TRP A 131 -3.73 7.19 -4.13
N ILE A 132 -4.86 6.51 -4.36
CA ILE A 132 -6.01 7.03 -5.10
C ILE A 132 -7.23 7.09 -4.16
N ALA A 133 -7.76 8.30 -3.96
CA ALA A 133 -9.07 8.47 -3.34
C ALA A 133 -10.16 8.02 -4.30
N LEU A 134 -10.93 7.00 -3.93
CA LEU A 134 -12.15 6.60 -4.65
C LEU A 134 -13.39 7.35 -4.15
N GLU A 135 -13.30 7.96 -2.97
CA GLU A 135 -14.36 8.73 -2.33
C GLU A 135 -13.72 9.94 -1.64
N ASN A 136 -14.55 10.96 -1.36
CA ASN A 136 -14.11 12.08 -0.54
C ASN A 136 -13.78 11.59 0.87
N ILE A 137 -12.59 11.95 1.37
CA ILE A 137 -12.17 11.57 2.71
C ILE A 137 -12.62 12.64 3.69
N ASP A 138 -13.60 12.31 4.53
CA ASP A 138 -14.01 13.17 5.64
C ASP A 138 -12.81 13.41 6.59
N GLU A 139 -12.72 14.59 7.19
CA GLU A 139 -11.62 14.93 8.11
C GLU A 139 -11.52 13.99 9.32
N LYS A 140 -12.64 13.35 9.71
CA LYS A 140 -12.74 12.36 10.78
C LYS A 140 -12.52 10.94 10.28
N ALA A 141 -12.58 10.71 8.97
CA ALA A 141 -12.38 9.41 8.34
C ALA A 141 -10.89 9.15 8.10
N GLY A 142 -10.13 8.90 9.18
CA GLY A 142 -8.77 8.33 9.14
C GLY A 142 -7.88 8.80 7.97
N ARG A 143 -7.84 10.12 7.73
CA ARG A 143 -7.22 10.70 6.54
C ARG A 143 -5.72 10.41 6.46
N PHE A 144 -5.21 10.37 5.24
CA PHE A 144 -3.80 10.21 4.98
C PHE A 144 -3.04 11.49 5.35
N TYR A 145 -1.92 11.35 6.07
CA TYR A 145 -1.03 12.46 6.41
C TYR A 145 0.34 12.18 5.82
N VAL A 146 0.88 13.17 5.11
CA VAL A 146 2.26 13.13 4.59
C VAL A 146 3.00 14.33 5.15
N TYR A 147 4.20 14.08 5.67
CA TYR A 147 5.07 15.13 6.18
C TYR A 147 5.97 15.63 5.06
N PRO A 148 5.93 16.92 4.69
CA PRO A 148 6.76 17.42 3.61
C PRO A 148 8.25 17.26 3.90
N LYS A 149 9.02 16.95 2.85
CA LYS A 149 10.49 16.83 2.83
C LYS A 149 11.08 15.67 3.63
N THR A 150 10.27 14.83 4.29
CA THR A 150 10.77 13.75 5.14
C THR A 150 11.46 12.62 4.36
N HIS A 151 11.21 12.49 3.05
CA HIS A 151 12.00 11.60 2.17
C HIS A 151 13.53 11.91 2.15
N ASN A 152 13.97 13.03 2.73
CA ASN A 152 15.39 13.36 2.91
C ASN A 152 15.91 13.11 4.33
N LEU A 153 15.14 12.51 5.26
CA LEU A 153 15.57 12.27 6.65
C LEU A 153 16.91 11.52 6.71
N ASN A 154 17.10 10.50 5.86
CA ASN A 154 18.37 9.76 5.76
C ASN A 154 19.57 10.61 5.31
N LYS A 155 19.33 11.78 4.70
CA LYS A 155 20.35 12.76 4.30
C LYS A 155 20.57 13.84 5.36
N MET A 156 19.68 13.96 6.35
CA MET A 156 19.78 14.90 7.49
C MET A 156 20.46 14.26 8.71
N LYS A 157 21.40 13.34 8.45
CA LYS A 157 22.11 12.53 9.46
C LYS A 157 22.83 13.34 10.54
N ASP A 158 23.25 14.57 10.24
CA ASP A 158 23.95 15.42 11.22
C ASP A 158 23.00 16.01 12.29
N GLU A 159 21.69 16.01 12.07
CA GLU A 159 20.68 16.56 13.01
C GLU A 159 19.79 15.50 13.66
N THR A 160 19.93 14.22 13.30
CA THR A 160 19.02 13.12 13.69
C THR A 160 19.75 11.86 14.15
N GLN A 161 20.98 12.02 14.64
CA GLN A 161 21.91 10.92 14.96
C GLN A 161 21.29 9.88 15.91
N GLU A 162 20.55 10.32 16.94
CA GLU A 162 19.85 9.44 17.89
C GLU A 162 18.73 8.60 17.24
N LEU A 163 17.93 9.19 16.35
CA LEU A 163 16.90 8.46 15.60
C LEU A 163 17.56 7.45 14.64
N THR A 164 18.63 7.87 13.96
CA THR A 164 19.37 7.00 13.04
C THR A 164 19.99 5.80 13.78
N GLU A 165 20.50 6.00 14.99
CA GLU A 165 21.02 4.92 15.84
C GLU A 165 19.91 3.98 16.32
N LEU A 166 18.79 4.53 16.78
CA LEU A 166 17.62 3.72 17.16
C LEU A 166 17.11 2.85 16.00
N TYR A 167 17.09 3.40 14.78
CA TYR A 167 16.69 2.66 13.58
C TYR A 167 17.70 1.58 13.18
N LYS A 168 19.01 1.84 13.32
CA LYS A 168 20.04 0.80 13.11
C LYS A 168 19.89 -0.34 14.11
N ASP A 169 19.64 -0.01 15.38
CA ASP A 169 19.46 -1.01 16.43
C ASP A 169 18.21 -1.86 16.17
N TYR A 170 17.11 -1.23 15.73
CA TYR A 170 15.89 -1.95 15.31
C TYR A 170 16.14 -2.91 14.13
N ILE A 171 16.83 -2.46 13.08
CA ILE A 171 17.16 -3.30 11.91
C ILE A 171 18.06 -4.47 12.34
N ASN A 172 19.10 -4.20 13.13
CA ASN A 172 20.01 -5.23 13.62
C ASN A 172 19.27 -6.27 14.47
N CYS A 173 18.43 -5.82 15.40
CA CYS A 173 17.62 -6.71 16.23
C CYS A 173 16.66 -7.56 15.37
N SER A 174 16.02 -6.95 14.36
CA SER A 174 15.14 -7.66 13.42
C SER A 174 15.90 -8.73 12.63
N LEU A 175 17.10 -8.42 12.13
CA LEU A 175 17.95 -9.37 11.42
C LEU A 175 18.43 -10.51 12.34
N GLU A 176 18.74 -10.23 13.61
CA GLU A 176 19.07 -11.26 14.60
C GLU A 176 17.89 -12.19 14.89
N VAL A 177 16.68 -11.64 15.02
CA VAL A 177 15.45 -12.42 15.18
C VAL A 177 15.21 -13.30 13.96
N ILE A 178 15.37 -12.78 12.74
CA ILE A 178 15.21 -13.55 11.50
C ILE A 178 16.27 -14.67 11.39
N ARG A 179 17.52 -14.38 11.73
CA ARG A 179 18.63 -15.37 11.72
C ARG A 179 18.45 -16.45 12.77
N SER A 180 17.90 -16.10 13.93
CA SER A 180 17.61 -17.04 15.02
C SER A 180 16.32 -17.83 14.79
N TYR A 181 15.43 -17.36 13.91
CA TYR A 181 14.24 -18.08 13.51
C TYR A 181 14.60 -19.33 12.69
N LYS A 182 14.34 -20.50 13.27
CA LYS A 182 14.37 -21.78 12.57
C LYS A 182 12.97 -22.09 12.06
N ASN A 183 12.83 -22.25 10.75
CA ASN A 183 11.61 -22.75 10.12
C ASN A 183 11.16 -24.07 10.79
N PRO A 184 9.87 -24.47 10.75
CA PRO A 184 9.37 -25.76 11.24
C PRO A 184 10.15 -27.03 10.82
N LYS A 185 11.02 -26.95 9.81
CA LYS A 185 11.93 -28.00 9.33
C LYS A 185 13.38 -27.86 9.85
N GLY A 186 13.68 -26.91 10.73
CA GLY A 186 14.97 -26.73 11.40
C GLY A 186 16.03 -25.89 10.66
N ASN A 187 15.76 -25.44 9.44
CA ASN A 187 16.74 -24.67 8.64
C ASN A 187 16.66 -23.16 8.97
N PRO A 188 17.81 -22.46 9.08
CA PRO A 188 17.84 -21.01 9.22
C PRO A 188 17.26 -20.33 7.97
N ALA A 189 16.52 -19.24 8.17
CA ALA A 189 16.00 -18.42 7.08
C ALA A 189 17.17 -17.79 6.30
N GLN A 190 17.28 -18.08 5.00
CA GLN A 190 18.26 -17.42 4.14
C GLN A 190 17.68 -16.09 3.65
N ILE A 191 18.36 -15.00 4.00
CA ILE A 191 18.12 -13.67 3.45
C ILE A 191 18.99 -13.58 2.19
N LYS A 192 18.37 -13.46 1.01
CA LYS A 192 19.05 -13.06 -0.23
C LYS A 192 18.97 -11.56 -0.35
#